data_AF-A0A485NME0-F1
#
_entry.id   AF-A0A485NME0-F1
#
_cell.length_a   1.000
_cell.length_b   1.000
_cell.length_c   1.000
_cell.angle_alpha   90.00
_cell.angle_beta   90.00
_cell.angle_gamma   90.00
#
_symmetry.space_group_name_H-M   'P 1'
#
loop_
_entity.id
_entity.type
_entity.pdbx_description
1 polymer ?
#
loop_
_entity_poly.entity_id
_entity_poly.type
_entity_poly.pdbx_seq_one_letter_code
_entity_poly.pdbx_strand_id
1 'polypeptide(L)' 'MNLLPKSSKEFGSVDYWEKFFQQRGKKAFEWYGTYLELCGVLHKYIKPREKRW' A
#
# COMPACT_ATOMS: atom_id res chain seq x y z
N MET A 1 14.59 5.92 -7.82
CA MET A 1 14.34 6.15 -6.38
C MET A 1 14.13 4.80 -5.73
N ASN A 2 14.87 4.48 -4.67
CA ASN A 2 14.68 3.24 -3.90
C ASN A 2 13.40 3.38 -3.08
N LEU A 3 12.33 2.71 -3.52
CA LEU A 3 10.98 2.80 -2.94
C LEU A 3 10.87 2.17 -1.54
N LEU A 4 11.92 1.48 -1.08
CA LEU A 4 11.90 0.69 0.14
C LEU A 4 13.00 1.15 1.10
N PRO A 5 12.72 1.08 2.42
CA PRO A 5 13.73 1.29 3.44
C PRO A 5 14.89 0.32 3.26
N LYS A 6 16.10 0.76 3.60
CA LYS A 6 17.32 -0.05 3.41
C LYS A 6 17.47 -1.12 4.48
N SER A 7 16.69 -1.04 5.56
CA SER A 7 16.70 -1.99 6.67
C SER A 7 15.32 -2.19 7.27
N SER A 8 15.13 -3.31 7.96
CA SER A 8 13.91 -3.60 8.74
C SER A 8 13.67 -2.57 9.85
N LYS A 9 14.74 -2.00 10.42
CA LYS A 9 14.65 -0.94 11.42
C LYS A 9 14.06 0.34 10.85
N GLU A 10 14.45 0.72 9.65
CA GLU A 10 13.86 1.87 8.94
C GLU A 10 12.41 1.58 8.53
N PHE A 11 12.09 0.34 8.14
CA PHE A 11 10.72 -0.08 7.82
C PHE A 11 9.75 0.12 9.00
N GLY A 12 10.21 -0.12 10.23
CA GLY A 12 9.42 0.11 11.44
C GLY A 12 9.41 1.56 11.96
N SER A 13 10.10 2.49 11.30
CA SER A 13 10.22 3.88 11.74
C SER A 13 9.07 4.75 11.21
N VAL A 14 8.33 5.39 12.12
CA VAL A 14 7.28 6.34 11.77
C VAL A 14 7.86 7.55 11.02
N ASP A 15 8.95 8.13 11.52
CA ASP A 15 9.63 9.28 10.91
C ASP A 15 10.08 9.02 9.46
N TYR A 16 10.46 7.78 9.15
CA TYR A 16 10.80 7.39 7.79
C TYR A 16 9.58 7.51 6.87
N TRP A 17 8.44 6.94 7.28
CA TRP A 17 7.21 6.96 6.50
C TRP A 17 6.66 8.38 6.33
N GLU A 18 6.72 9.22 7.37
CA GLU A 18 6.32 10.62 7.26
C GLU A 18 7.12 11.37 6.18
N LYS A 19 8.45 11.27 6.22
CA LYS A 19 9.33 11.90 5.22
C LYS A 19 9.09 11.32 3.83
N PHE A 20 8.89 10.02 3.73
CA PHE A 20 8.62 9.34 2.46
C PHE A 20 7.33 9.86 1.81
N PHE A 21 6.22 9.93 2.56
CA PHE A 21 4.95 10.42 2.03
C PHE A 21 4.98 11.93 1.76
N GLN A 22 5.71 12.72 2.56
CA GLN A 22 5.90 14.14 2.29
C GLN A 22 6.65 14.39 0.97
N GLN A 23 7.72 13.62 0.69
CA GLN A 23 8.48 13.72 -0.56
C GLN A 23 7.71 13.19 -1.77
N ARG A 24 6.92 12.13 -1.58
CA ARG A 24 6.10 11.52 -2.64
C ARG A 24 4.93 12.43 -3.06
N GLY A 25 4.41 13.23 -2.14
CA GLY A 25 3.28 14.14 -2.37
C GLY A 25 1.97 13.39 -2.61
N LYS A 26 1.20 13.82 -3.61
CA LYS A 26 -0.17 13.31 -3.88
C LYS A 26 -0.22 12.00 -4.69
N LYS A 27 0.93 11.40 -5.01
CA LYS A 27 0.95 10.17 -5.82
C LYS A 27 0.57 8.97 -4.96
N ALA A 28 -0.40 8.18 -5.43
CA ALA A 28 -0.80 6.94 -4.77
C ALA A 28 0.41 6.02 -4.54
N PHE A 29 0.42 5.33 -3.41
CA PHE A 29 1.40 4.30 -3.10
C PHE A 29 0.78 2.93 -3.14
N GLU A 30 1.31 2.10 -4.02
CA GLU A 30 0.89 0.73 -4.23
C GLU A 30 2.04 -0.17 -3.79
N TRP A 31 1.82 -0.91 -2.71
CA TRP A 31 2.82 -1.77 -2.09
C TRP A 31 3.11 -3.03 -2.92
N TYR A 32 2.06 -3.62 -3.49
CA TYR A 32 2.09 -4.94 -4.12
C TYR A 32 1.62 -4.92 -5.57
N GLY A 33 1.37 -3.73 -6.12
CA GLY A 33 0.78 -3.55 -7.45
C GLY A 33 -0.50 -2.72 -7.41
N THR A 34 -0.88 -2.23 -8.57
CA THR A 34 -2.10 -1.47 -8.82
C THR A 34 -3.35 -2.31 -8.60
N TYR A 35 -4.49 -1.65 -8.42
CA TYR A 35 -5.77 -2.35 -8.42
C TYR A 35 -6.01 -3.14 -9.71
N LEU A 36 -5.61 -2.62 -10.87
CA LEU A 36 -5.80 -3.29 -12.16
C LEU A 36 -5.03 -4.61 -12.25
N GLU A 37 -3.86 -4.70 -11.62
CA GLU A 37 -3.06 -5.94 -11.57
C GLU A 37 -3.66 -6.97 -10.60
N LEU A 38 -4.29 -6.51 -9.52
CA LEU A 38 -4.75 -7.36 -8.42
C LEU A 38 -6.25 -7.67 -8.45
N CYS A 39 -7.06 -6.95 -9.23
CA CYS A 39 -8.53 -7.02 -9.18
C CYS A 39 -9.07 -8.44 -9.45
N GLY A 40 -8.42 -9.22 -10.32
CA GLY A 40 -8.84 -10.59 -10.60
C GLY A 40 -8.74 -11.51 -9.38
N VAL A 41 -7.67 -11.38 -8.60
CA VAL A 41 -7.50 -12.14 -7.35
C VAL A 41 -8.43 -11.59 -6.27
N LEU A 42 -8.50 -10.26 -6.14
CA LEU A 42 -9.34 -9.61 -5.13
C LEU A 42 -10.81 -9.98 -5.31
N HIS A 43 -11.35 -9.90 -6.54
CA HIS A 43 -12.75 -10.25 -6.81
C HIS A 43 -13.05 -11.74 -6.65
N LYS A 44 -12.04 -12.61 -6.74
CA LYS A 44 -12.21 -14.05 -6.50
C LYS A 44 -12.46 -14.35 -5.02
N TYR A 45 -11.84 -13.60 -4.11
CA TYR A 45 -11.83 -13.93 -2.68
C TYR A 45 -12.58 -12.93 -1.79
N ILE A 46 -12.80 -11.70 -2.25
CA ILE A 46 -13.58 -10.70 -1.53
C ILE A 46 -15.07 -10.95 -1.79
N LYS A 47 -15.82 -11.26 -0.74
CA LYS A 47 -17.28 -11.35 -0.81
C LYS A 47 -17.87 -9.94 -0.90
N PRO A 48 -18.85 -9.69 -1.79
CA PRO A 48 -19.65 -8.47 -1.75
C PRO A 48 -20.26 -8.33 -0.35
N ARG A 49 -20.15 -7.11 0.22
CA ARG A 49 -20.57 -6.75 1.57
C ARG A 49 -21.78 -7.56 2.04
N GLU A 50 -21.58 -8.31 3.12
CA GLU A 50 -22.65 -9.02 3.80
C GLU A 50 -23.75 -8.00 4.16
N LYS A 51 -25.00 -8.28 3.77
CA LYS A 51 -26.13 -7.41 4.10
C LYS A 51 -26.22 -7.36 5.63
N ARG A 52 -25.88 -6.21 6.22
CA ARG A 52 -26.23 -5.93 7.62
C ARG A 52 -27.76 -5.86 7.67
N TRP A 53 -28.35 -6.74 8.46
CA TRP A 53 -29.74 -6.72 8.87
C TRP A 53 -30.03 -5.47 9.72
#